data_AF-A0A8T7GG97-F1
#
_entry.id   AF-A0A8T7GG97-F1
#
_cell.length_a   1.000
_cell.length_b   1.000
_cell.length_c   1.000
_cell.angle_alpha   90.00
_cell.angle_beta   90.00
_cell.angle_gamma   90.00
#
_symmetry.space_group_name_H-M   'P 1'
#
loop_
_entity.id
_entity.type
_entity.pdbx_description
1 polymer ?
#
loop_
_entity_poly.entity_id
_entity_poly.type
_entity_poly.pdbx_seq_one_letter_code
_entity_poly.pdbx_strand_id
1 'polypeptide(L)'
;MENSFQEFYKMYAIINAAVTLDGKIASITGDSKISSLIDLKRVHKLRSNVDAIMIGSNTAIIDNPMLNVRFHKNSNNPTRVIIDGECKIPIDSKIIKTAC
;
A
#
# COMPACT_ATOMS: atom_id res chain seq x y z
N MET A 1 -6.96 39.86 20.34
CA MET A 1 -7.14 38.41 20.50
C MET A 1 -7.26 37.81 19.12
N GLU A 2 -6.11 37.53 18.50
CA GLU A 2 -6.05 36.84 17.21
C GLU A 2 -6.44 35.38 17.42
N ASN A 3 -7.55 34.96 16.81
CA ASN A 3 -7.87 33.55 16.67
C ASN A 3 -6.97 32.98 15.57
N SER A 4 -5.78 32.52 15.96
CA SER A 4 -4.93 31.66 15.16
C SER A 4 -5.60 30.28 15.03
N PHE A 5 -6.51 30.15 14.06
CA PHE A 5 -7.01 28.84 13.64
C PHE A 5 -5.82 28.05 13.09
N GLN A 6 -5.48 26.96 13.77
CA GLN A 6 -4.45 26.01 13.36
C GLN A 6 -4.68 25.60 11.90
N GLU A 7 -3.65 25.81 11.08
CA GLU A 7 -3.59 25.33 9.71
C GLU A 7 -3.59 23.79 9.77
N PHE A 8 -4.76 23.17 9.54
CA PHE A 8 -4.87 21.70 9.54
C PHE A 8 -3.92 21.12 8.49
N TYR A 9 -3.02 20.23 8.91
CA TYR A 9 -2.20 19.45 7.98
C TYR A 9 -3.12 18.68 7.02
N LYS A 10 -3.16 19.12 5.76
CA LYS A 10 -4.05 18.55 4.74
C LYS A 10 -3.36 17.32 4.13
N MET A 11 -3.77 16.14 4.58
CA MET A 11 -3.31 14.88 4.00
C MET A 11 -4.03 14.59 2.69
N TYR A 12 -3.28 14.29 1.63
CA TYR A 12 -3.82 13.83 0.36
C TYR A 12 -3.83 12.31 0.31
N ALA A 13 -5.00 11.73 0.07
CA ALA A 13 -5.19 10.28 -0.02
C ALA A 13 -5.46 9.88 -1.47
N ILE A 14 -4.74 8.85 -1.93
CA ILE A 14 -4.97 8.20 -3.23
C ILE A 14 -5.41 6.76 -2.97
N ILE A 15 -6.58 6.40 -3.49
CA ILE A 15 -7.06 5.02 -3.46
C ILE A 15 -6.70 4.38 -4.80
N ASN A 16 -5.98 3.26 -4.76
CA ASN A 16 -5.65 2.48 -5.94
C ASN A 16 -6.07 1.01 -5.73
N ALA A 17 -6.91 0.51 -6.63
CA ALA A 17 -7.38 -0.88 -6.64
C ALA A 17 -7.27 -1.47 -8.04
N ALA A 18 -6.95 -2.76 -8.13
CA ALA A 18 -7.13 -3.55 -9.34
C ALA A 18 -8.43 -4.35 -9.18
N VAL A 19 -9.30 -4.28 -10.19
CA VAL A 19 -10.62 -4.92 -10.16
C VAL A 19 -10.87 -5.64 -11.49
N THR A 20 -11.61 -6.74 -11.43
CA THR A 20 -12.18 -7.38 -12.62
C THR A 20 -13.25 -6.49 -13.25
N LEU A 21 -13.68 -6.84 -14.46
CA LEU A 21 -14.72 -6.09 -15.20
C LEU A 21 -16.04 -6.00 -14.41
N ASP A 22 -16.39 -7.04 -13.65
CA ASP A 22 -17.57 -7.11 -12.78
C ASP A 22 -17.33 -6.58 -11.36
N GLY A 23 -16.20 -5.91 -11.12
CA GLY A 23 -15.92 -5.17 -9.88
C GLY A 23 -15.43 -6.02 -8.71
N LYS A 24 -14.84 -7.19 -8.96
CA LYS A 24 -14.25 -8.06 -7.92
C LYS A 24 -12.77 -7.78 -7.75
N ILE A 25 -12.29 -7.87 -6.51
CA ILE A 25 -10.86 -7.70 -6.16
C ILE A 25 -10.12 -9.05 -5.97
N ALA A 26 -10.85 -10.15 -5.85
CA ALA A 26 -10.34 -11.51 -5.75
C ALA A 26 -11.43 -12.51 -6.14
N SER A 27 -11.03 -13.73 -6.51
CA SER A 27 -11.94 -14.86 -6.67
C SER A 27 -12.38 -15.44 -5.33
N ILE A 28 -13.37 -16.34 -5.34
CA ILE A 28 -13.85 -17.02 -4.13
C ILE A 28 -12.77 -17.90 -3.46
N THR A 29 -11.76 -18.32 -4.22
CA THR A 29 -10.60 -19.07 -3.72
C THR A 29 -9.47 -18.16 -3.25
N GLY A 30 -9.63 -16.83 -3.33
CA GLY A 30 -8.66 -15.84 -2.87
C GLY A 30 -7.61 -15.43 -3.91
N ASP A 31 -7.71 -15.90 -5.16
CA ASP A 31 -6.80 -15.41 -6.22
C ASP A 31 -7.10 -13.95 -6.58
N SER A 32 -6.11 -13.08 -6.32
CA SER A 32 -6.17 -11.62 -6.47
C SER A 32 -5.21 -11.09 -7.57
N LYS A 33 -4.64 -11.98 -8.40
CA LYS A 33 -3.69 -11.60 -9.47
C LYS A 33 -4.40 -11.04 -10.71
N ILE A 34 -4.92 -9.83 -10.58
CA ILE A 34 -5.68 -9.13 -11.64
C ILE A 34 -4.77 -8.28 -12.54
N SER A 35 -3.73 -7.68 -11.96
CA SER A 35 -2.88 -6.69 -12.64
C SER A 35 -1.93 -7.30 -13.68
N SER A 36 -1.83 -6.63 -14.84
CA SER A 36 -0.81 -6.92 -15.85
C SER A 36 0.53 -6.24 -15.54
N LEU A 37 1.59 -6.57 -16.29
CA LEU A 37 2.90 -5.90 -16.16
C LEU A 37 2.82 -4.38 -16.39
N ILE A 38 1.94 -3.93 -17.28
CA ILE A 38 1.74 -2.50 -17.56
C ILE A 38 1.14 -1.81 -16.32
N ASP A 39 0.13 -2.42 -15.71
CA ASP A 39 -0.48 -1.91 -14.49
C ASP A 39 0.49 -1.91 -13.30
N LEU A 40 1.28 -2.97 -13.14
CA LEU A 40 2.31 -3.03 -12.10
C LEU A 40 3.32 -1.89 -12.24
N LYS A 41 3.79 -1.59 -13.45
CA LYS A 41 4.69 -0.43 -13.69
C LYS A 41 4.02 0.89 -13.29
N ARG A 42 2.75 1.08 -13.64
CA ARG A 42 1.95 2.27 -13.26
C ARG A 42 1.84 2.40 -11.74
N VAL A 43 1.48 1.33 -11.02
CA VAL A 43 1.38 1.32 -9.56
C VAL A 43 2.73 1.59 -8.91
N HIS A 44 3.82 1.03 -9.42
CA HIS A 44 5.14 1.33 -8.88
C HIS A 44 5.60 2.78 -9.14
N LYS A 45 5.15 3.40 -10.24
CA LYS A 45 5.32 4.84 -10.44
C LYS A 45 4.50 5.63 -9.42
N LEU A 46 3.25 5.25 -9.16
CA LEU A 46 2.45 5.90 -8.11
C LEU A 46 3.13 5.79 -6.73
N ARG A 47 3.61 4.60 -6.37
CA ARG A 47 4.32 4.36 -5.11
C ARG A 47 5.59 5.19 -4.95
N SER A 48 6.26 5.57 -6.04
CA SER A 48 7.46 6.41 -5.98
C SER A 48 7.15 7.91 -5.81
N ASN A 49 5.87 8.30 -5.85
CA ASN A 49 5.42 9.69 -5.78
C ASN A 49 4.57 9.97 -4.52
N VAL A 50 4.59 9.07 -3.54
CA VAL A 50 3.85 9.21 -2.27
C VAL A 50 4.79 9.04 -1.09
N ASP A 51 4.48 9.68 0.03
CA ASP A 51 5.26 9.58 1.26
C ASP A 51 5.02 8.25 2.00
N ALA A 52 3.81 7.71 1.86
CA ALA A 52 3.40 6.48 2.53
C ALA A 52 2.45 5.62 1.70
N ILE A 53 2.50 4.31 1.95
CA ILE A 53 1.52 3.33 1.47
C ILE A 53 0.83 2.73 2.69
N MET A 54 -0.50 2.69 2.66
CA MET A 54 -1.32 2.11 3.72
C MET A 54 -2.02 0.83 3.24
N ILE A 55 -2.01 -0.22 4.06
CA ILE A 55 -2.82 -1.43 3.89
C ILE A 55 -3.40 -1.91 5.22
N GLY A 56 -4.42 -2.77 5.17
CA GLY A 56 -4.92 -3.49 6.34
C GLY A 56 -4.10 -4.76 6.64
N SER A 57 -4.20 -5.26 7.88
CA SER A 57 -3.50 -6.47 8.32
C SER A 57 -3.87 -7.72 7.53
N ASN A 58 -5.13 -7.87 7.08
CA ASN A 58 -5.52 -9.01 6.24
C ASN A 58 -4.74 -9.05 4.91
N THR A 59 -4.55 -7.91 4.26
CA THR A 59 -3.70 -7.80 3.05
C THR A 59 -2.25 -8.17 3.37
N ALA A 60 -1.73 -7.71 4.50
CA ALA A 60 -0.36 -8.04 4.91
C ALA A 60 -0.16 -9.54 5.13
N ILE A 61 -1.16 -10.23 5.70
CA ILE A 61 -1.13 -11.66 6.01
C ILE A 61 -1.33 -12.51 4.75
N ILE A 62 -2.35 -12.20 3.95
CA ILE A 62 -2.75 -13.00 2.79
C ILE A 62 -1.76 -12.82 1.65
N ASP A 63 -1.43 -11.57 1.28
CA ASP A 63 -0.60 -11.30 0.10
C ASP A 63 0.91 -11.29 0.42
N ASN A 64 1.26 -11.17 1.71
CA ASN A 64 2.64 -11.06 2.21
C ASN A 64 3.52 -10.11 1.35
N PRO A 65 3.12 -8.84 1.15
CA PRO A 65 3.79 -7.92 0.24
C PRO A 65 5.05 -7.32 0.88
N MET A 66 5.94 -6.76 0.05
CA MET A 66 7.06 -5.92 0.51
C MET A 66 6.71 -4.43 0.54
N LEU A 67 5.75 -4.01 -0.29
CA LEU A 67 5.35 -2.61 -0.54
C LEU A 67 6.50 -1.65 -0.93
N ASN A 68 7.50 -2.16 -1.65
CA ASN A 68 8.62 -1.36 -2.16
C ASN A 68 8.40 -0.87 -3.60
N VAL A 69 9.26 0.06 -4.05
CA VAL A 69 9.34 0.48 -5.46
C VAL A 69 10.40 -0.36 -6.17
N ARG A 70 10.02 -1.08 -7.25
CA ARG A 70 10.91 -2.03 -7.95
C ARG A 70 11.36 -1.57 -9.33
N PHE A 71 10.52 -0.81 -10.04
CA PHE A 71 10.77 -0.44 -11.44
C PHE A 71 11.42 0.94 -11.63
N HIS A 72 11.56 1.73 -10.56
CA HIS A 72 12.19 3.06 -10.60
C HIS A 72 13.46 3.01 -9.76
N LYS A 73 14.61 2.87 -10.43
CA LYS A 73 15.91 2.87 -9.76
C LYS A 73 16.13 4.24 -9.13
N ASN A 74 16.68 4.27 -7.91
CA ASN A 74 16.97 5.48 -7.10
C ASN A 74 15.77 6.21 -6.47
N SER A 75 14.55 5.65 -6.51
CA SER A 75 13.45 6.19 -5.72
C SER A 75 13.53 5.70 -4.27
N ASN A 76 13.28 6.58 -3.30
CA ASN A 76 13.08 6.17 -1.92
C ASN A 76 11.84 5.28 -1.80
N ASN A 77 11.90 4.28 -0.92
CA ASN A 77 10.72 3.49 -0.60
C ASN A 77 9.79 4.34 0.29
N PRO A 78 8.49 4.35 0.01
CA PRO A 78 7.53 5.04 0.86
C PRO A 78 7.43 4.36 2.23
N THR A 79 7.04 5.14 3.24
CA THR A 79 6.72 4.60 4.57
C THR A 79 5.59 3.60 4.46
N ARG A 80 5.71 2.45 5.14
CA ARG A 80 4.70 1.39 5.09
C ARG A 80 3.85 1.47 6.35
N VAL A 81 2.60 1.84 6.19
CA VAL A 81 1.63 1.97 7.29
C VAL A 81 0.71 0.77 7.25
N ILE A 82 0.70 -0.04 8.31
CA ILE A 82 -0.20 -1.18 8.40
C ILE A 82 -1.19 -0.94 9.53
N ILE A 83 -2.48 -1.03 9.20
CA ILE A 83 -3.55 -0.97 10.20
C ILE A 83 -3.76 -2.39 10.72
N ASP A 84 -3.34 -2.62 11.96
CA ASP A 84 -3.48 -3.91 12.64
C ASP A 84 -3.96 -3.72 14.08
N GLY A 85 -5.28 -3.81 14.30
CA GLY A 85 -5.88 -3.62 15.62
C GLY A 85 -5.59 -4.76 16.62
N GLU A 86 -5.20 -5.94 16.14
CA GLU A 86 -5.00 -7.15 16.95
C GLU A 86 -3.53 -7.60 16.99
N CYS A 87 -2.61 -6.88 16.34
CA CYS A 87 -1.20 -7.23 16.24
C CYS A 87 -0.96 -8.67 15.74
N LYS A 88 -1.72 -9.10 14.74
CA LYS A 88 -1.72 -10.47 14.20
C LYS A 88 -0.73 -10.69 13.04
N ILE A 89 -0.05 -9.66 12.56
CA ILE A 89 0.92 -9.80 11.47
C ILE A 89 2.12 -10.64 11.93
N PRO A 90 2.45 -11.75 11.24
CA PRO A 90 3.60 -12.57 11.59
C PRO A 90 4.92 -11.82 11.50
N ILE A 91 5.78 -11.96 12.51
CA ILE A 91 7.11 -11.32 12.56
C ILE A 91 8.01 -11.70 11.37
N ASP A 92 7.75 -12.86 10.78
CA ASP A 92 8.50 -13.41 9.66
C ASP A 92 7.96 -12.96 8.28
N SER A 93 6.90 -12.14 8.26
CA SER A 93 6.36 -11.52 7.05
C SER A 93 7.40 -10.67 6.32
N LYS A 94 7.28 -10.61 4.98
CA LYS A 94 8.22 -9.87 4.14
C LYS A 94 8.25 -8.39 4.49
N ILE A 95 7.10 -7.82 4.84
CA ILE A 95 7.01 -6.41 5.20
C ILE A 95 7.83 -6.09 6.45
N ILE A 96 7.84 -6.98 7.45
CA ILE A 96 8.66 -6.81 8.66
C ILE A 96 10.13 -7.11 8.35
N LYS A 97 10.43 -8.24 7.69
CA LYS A 97 11.81 -8.63 7.36
C LYS A 97 12.56 -7.65 6.46
N THR A 98 11.85 -6.88 5.64
CA THR A 98 12.45 -5.88 4.76
C THR A 98 12.21 -4.46 5.27
N ALA A 99 11.86 -4.30 6.56
CA ALA A 99 12.00 -3.02 7.22
C ALA A 99 13.48 -2.71 7.40
N CYS A 100 13.86 -1.51 6.97
CA CYS A 100 15.18 -0.95 7.20
C CYS A 100 15.11 -0.05 8.44
#